data_AF-A0A3P7VA94-F1
#
_entry.id   AF-A0A3P7VA94-F1
#
_cell.length_a   1.000
_cell.length_b   1.000
_cell.length_c   1.000
_cell.angle_alpha   90.00
_cell.angle_beta   90.00
_cell.angle_gamma   90.00
#
_symmetry.space_group_name_H-M   'P 1'
#
loop_
_entity.id
_entity.type
_entity.pdbx_description
1 polymer ?
#
loop_
_entity_poly.entity_id
_entity_poly.type
_entity_poly.pdbx_seq_one_letter_code
_entity_poly.pdbx_strand_id
1 'polypeptide(L)'
;MSTEFLNSIHSQVNRHEFVAKLLRQPTFCAHCRKFIFGIGKQGYRCRDCSTVVHKHCHQDVVWKCPRNEADDAAETENRGTTENQFNMPHRLAPHFYKRPTFCDHCGSLLYGLKHQGLQCSGCKLNFHHRCQQNVANNCCAGAA
;
A
#
# COMPACT_ATOMS: atom_id res chain seq x y z
N MET A 1 -13.66 -35.18 -2.07
CA MET A 1 -12.62 -35.14 -1.01
C MET A 1 -11.91 -33.81 -1.11
N SER A 2 -11.95 -33.06 -0.02
CA SER A 2 -11.62 -31.65 0.18
C SER A 2 -10.13 -31.34 0.16
N THR A 3 -9.69 -30.39 -0.67
CA THR A 3 -8.30 -29.84 -0.63
C THR A 3 -8.22 -28.30 -0.71
N GLU A 4 -9.31 -27.56 -0.50
CA GLU A 4 -9.30 -26.08 -0.58
C GLU A 4 -9.42 -25.34 0.77
N PHE A 5 -9.41 -26.05 1.90
CA PHE A 5 -9.32 -25.43 3.23
C PHE A 5 -7.88 -25.49 3.77
N LEU A 6 -7.46 -24.40 4.41
CA LEU A 6 -6.25 -24.24 5.25
C LEU A 6 -4.93 -23.89 4.54
N ASN A 7 -4.73 -22.65 4.08
CA ASN A 7 -3.42 -21.94 4.19
C ASN A 7 -3.42 -20.51 3.64
N SER A 8 -4.51 -19.77 3.81
CA SER A 8 -4.54 -18.34 3.55
C SER A 8 -4.97 -17.64 4.83
N ILE A 9 -4.01 -17.24 5.66
CA ILE A 9 -4.26 -16.37 6.81
C ILE A 9 -4.83 -15.08 6.22
N HIS A 10 -6.13 -14.84 6.46
CA HIS A 10 -6.81 -13.59 6.13
C HIS A 10 -6.82 -12.75 7.41
N SER A 11 -6.15 -11.60 7.38
CA SER A 11 -6.21 -10.63 8.47
C SER A 11 -6.87 -9.37 7.93
N GLN A 12 -7.95 -8.95 8.58
CA GLN A 12 -8.60 -7.69 8.28
C GLN A 12 -8.04 -6.62 9.20
N VAL A 13 -7.35 -5.63 8.63
CA VAL A 13 -6.72 -4.53 9.38
C VAL A 13 -7.02 -3.23 8.65
N ASN A 14 -7.64 -2.25 9.32
CA ASN A 14 -7.96 -0.94 8.74
C ASN A 14 -8.60 -1.03 7.33
N ARG A 15 -9.60 -1.92 7.19
CA ARG A 15 -10.32 -2.21 5.94
C ARG A 15 -9.48 -2.87 4.83
N HIS A 16 -8.25 -3.29 5.11
CA HIS A 16 -7.48 -4.14 4.20
C HIS A 16 -7.77 -5.62 4.44
N GLU A 17 -8.13 -6.37 3.41
CA GLU A 17 -8.11 -7.85 3.46
C GLU A 17 -6.73 -8.38 3.05
N PHE A 18 -5.85 -8.62 4.02
CA PHE A 18 -4.48 -9.09 3.77
C PHE A 18 -4.42 -10.60 3.58
N VAL A 19 -3.72 -11.02 2.51
CA VAL A 19 -3.60 -12.41 2.08
C VAL A 19 -2.15 -12.79 1.88
N ALA A 20 -1.73 -13.92 2.46
CA ALA A 20 -0.36 -14.40 2.33
C ALA A 20 -0.06 -14.76 0.87
N LYS A 21 0.96 -14.13 0.28
CA LYS A 21 1.36 -14.37 -1.11
C LYS A 21 2.85 -14.69 -1.22
N LEU A 22 3.16 -15.55 -2.20
CA LEU A 22 4.51 -15.69 -2.73
C LEU A 22 4.75 -14.53 -3.70
N LEU A 23 5.65 -13.62 -3.34
CA LEU A 23 6.06 -12.48 -4.14
C LEU A 23 7.19 -12.94 -5.06
N ARG A 24 6.87 -13.20 -6.33
CA ARG A 24 7.84 -13.75 -7.30
C ARG A 24 8.87 -12.75 -7.79
N GLN A 25 8.67 -11.47 -7.46
CA GLN A 25 9.56 -10.37 -7.81
C GLN A 25 10.06 -9.67 -6.55
N PRO A 26 11.25 -9.06 -6.61
CA PRO A 26 11.74 -8.17 -5.56
C PRO A 26 10.66 -7.15 -5.19
N THR A 27 10.21 -7.16 -3.94
CA THR A 27 9.11 -6.33 -3.45
C THR A 27 9.49 -5.68 -2.13
N PHE A 28 9.15 -4.41 -1.94
CA PHE A 28 9.36 -3.65 -0.69
C PHE A 28 8.06 -3.50 0.09
N CYS A 29 8.15 -3.43 1.41
CA CYS A 29 7.00 -3.25 2.28
C CYS A 29 6.54 -1.79 2.30
N ALA A 30 5.24 -1.56 2.07
CA ALA A 30 4.64 -0.21 2.10
C ALA A 30 4.71 0.47 3.49
N HIS A 31 4.76 -0.32 4.57
CA HIS A 31 4.85 0.21 5.94
C HIS A 31 6.28 0.61 6.31
N CYS A 32 7.23 -0.34 6.33
CA CYS A 32 8.58 -0.08 6.81
C CYS A 32 9.59 0.28 5.70
N ARG A 33 9.17 0.25 4.43
CA ARG A 33 10.00 0.53 3.24
C ARG A 33 11.22 -0.37 3.07
N LYS A 34 11.28 -1.50 3.78
CA LYS A 34 12.37 -2.50 3.66
C LYS A 34 11.99 -3.62 2.71
N PHE A 35 13.02 -4.28 2.19
CA PHE A 35 12.88 -5.39 1.26
C PHE A 35 12.16 -6.59 1.91
N ILE A 36 11.24 -7.21 1.19
CA ILE A 36 10.53 -8.43 1.62
C ILE A 36 11.29 -9.63 1.07
N PHE A 37 12.09 -10.28 1.94
CA PHE A 37 12.92 -11.43 1.60
C PHE A 37 12.55 -12.67 2.42
N GLY A 38 12.96 -13.85 1.95
CA GLY A 38 12.70 -15.14 2.61
C GLY A 38 12.27 -16.24 1.64
N ILE A 39 12.12 -17.46 2.16
CA ILE A 39 11.67 -18.65 1.41
C ILE A 39 10.15 -18.80 1.56
N GLY A 40 9.44 -19.15 0.48
CA GLY A 40 7.99 -19.35 0.49
C GLY A 40 7.19 -18.04 0.52
N LYS A 41 5.97 -18.05 1.07
CA LYS A 41 5.14 -16.84 1.18
C LYS A 41 5.82 -15.85 2.11
N GLN A 42 6.39 -14.77 1.60
CA GLN A 42 7.22 -13.81 2.35
C GLN A 42 6.47 -12.57 2.86
N GLY A 43 5.30 -12.27 2.29
CA GLY A 43 4.53 -11.08 2.66
C GLY A 43 3.03 -11.23 2.48
N TYR A 44 2.31 -10.22 2.96
CA TYR A 44 0.88 -10.06 2.78
C TYR A 44 0.59 -9.06 1.66
N ARG A 45 -0.41 -9.35 0.84
CA ARG A 45 -0.96 -8.44 -0.17
C ARG A 45 -2.43 -8.22 0.13
N CYS A 46 -2.87 -6.95 0.17
CA CYS A 46 -4.29 -6.62 0.25
C CYS A 46 -4.99 -7.01 -1.06
N ARG A 47 -6.16 -7.66 -0.97
CA ARG A 47 -6.95 -8.05 -2.17
C ARG A 47 -7.43 -6.86 -2.98
N ASP A 48 -7.84 -5.78 -2.32
CA ASP A 48 -8.58 -4.70 -2.97
C ASP A 48 -7.65 -3.65 -3.57
N CYS A 49 -6.79 -3.06 -2.73
CA CYS A 49 -5.88 -1.99 -3.16
C CYS A 49 -4.51 -2.51 -3.63
N SER A 50 -4.20 -3.81 -3.47
CA SER A 50 -2.93 -4.42 -3.83
C SER A 50 -1.69 -3.92 -3.05
N THR A 51 -1.87 -3.21 -1.92
CA THR A 51 -0.74 -2.83 -1.04
C THR A 51 -0.04 -4.08 -0.50
N VAL A 52 1.28 -4.02 -0.32
CA VAL A 52 2.09 -5.17 0.12
C VAL A 52 2.90 -4.82 1.36
N VAL A 53 2.87 -5.70 2.35
CA VAL A 53 3.59 -5.53 3.62
C VAL A 53 4.24 -6.83 4.08
N HIS A 54 5.22 -6.74 4.98
CA HIS A 54 5.75 -7.92 5.67
C HIS A 54 4.67 -8.60 6.50
N LYS A 55 4.89 -9.88 6.82
CA LYS A 55 4.03 -10.61 7.74
C LYS A 55 3.96 -9.99 9.14
N HIS A 56 5.02 -9.36 9.63
CA HIS A 56 4.98 -8.70 10.94
C HIS A 56 4.39 -7.28 10.85
N CYS A 57 4.66 -6.54 9.77
CA CYS A 57 4.17 -5.16 9.62
C CYS A 57 2.66 -5.02 9.34
N HIS A 58 1.94 -6.09 9.01
CA HIS A 58 0.53 -5.96 8.59
C HIS A 58 -0.40 -5.43 9.68
N GLN A 59 -0.09 -5.67 10.95
CA GLN A 59 -0.86 -5.15 12.10
C GLN A 59 -0.54 -3.68 12.39
N ASP A 60 0.61 -3.19 11.94
CA ASP A 60 1.08 -1.81 12.14
C ASP A 60 0.61 -0.85 11.01
N VAL A 61 -0.15 -1.36 10.04
CA VAL A 61 -0.73 -0.56 8.96
C VAL A 61 -1.86 0.27 9.56
N VAL A 62 -1.60 1.56 9.81
CA VAL A 62 -2.56 2.50 10.44
C VAL A 62 -3.47 3.23 9.45
N TRP A 63 -3.19 3.17 8.15
CA TRP A 63 -4.01 3.83 7.12
C TRP A 63 -5.15 2.92 6.66
N LYS A 64 -6.27 3.54 6.30
CA LYS A 64 -7.45 2.84 5.78
C LYS A 64 -7.25 2.42 4.31
N CYS A 65 -7.88 1.31 3.91
CA CYS A 65 -7.87 0.85 2.52
C CYS A 65 -8.71 1.78 1.63
N PRO A 66 -8.13 2.44 0.61
CA PRO A 66 -8.83 3.44 -0.20
C PRO A 66 -9.89 2.82 -1.14
N ARG A 67 -9.83 1.51 -1.38
CA ARG A 67 -10.76 0.83 -2.30
C ARG A 67 -12.04 0.32 -1.61
N ASN A 68 -12.01 0.25 -0.28
CA ASN A 68 -13.16 -0.15 0.54
C ASN A 68 -13.81 1.08 1.20
N GLU A 69 -13.73 2.24 0.53
CA GLU A 69 -14.41 3.49 0.93
C GLU A 69 -15.70 3.73 0.12
N ALA A 70 -16.09 2.80 -0.75
CA ALA A 70 -17.28 2.91 -1.58
C ALA A 70 -18.61 2.82 -0.79
N ASP A 71 -18.57 2.55 0.51
CA ASP A 71 -19.76 2.39 1.35
C ASP A 71 -20.06 3.58 2.27
N ASP A 72 -19.16 4.58 2.38
CA ASP A 72 -19.29 5.68 3.37
C ASP A 72 -19.41 7.09 2.75
N ALA A 73 -19.99 7.23 1.55
CA ALA A 73 -20.33 8.54 0.99
C ALA A 73 -21.54 9.23 1.67
N ALA A 74 -22.02 8.72 2.81
CA ALA A 74 -23.27 9.13 3.44
C ALA A 74 -23.22 9.46 4.94
N GLU A 75 -22.06 9.51 5.61
CA GLU A 75 -21.98 9.94 7.01
C GLU A 75 -20.87 10.95 7.23
N THR A 76 -21.05 12.16 6.69
CA THR A 76 -20.38 13.37 7.20
C THR A 76 -21.43 14.23 7.87
N GLU A 77 -21.73 13.95 9.13
CA GLU A 77 -22.05 14.96 10.16
C GLU A 77 -22.33 14.23 11.47
N ASN A 78 -21.44 14.44 12.45
CA ASN A 78 -21.67 14.23 13.88
C ASN A 78 -21.42 12.81 14.46
N ARG A 79 -20.14 12.45 14.65
CA ARG A 79 -19.72 11.59 15.77
C ARG A 79 -18.27 11.84 16.16
N GLY A 80 -18.07 12.62 17.22
CA GLY A 80 -16.77 12.73 17.87
C GLY A 80 -16.43 11.45 18.62
N THR A 81 -15.31 10.82 18.26
CA THR A 81 -14.45 10.01 19.13
C THR A 81 -13.08 9.82 18.44
N THR A 82 -12.06 10.55 18.91
CA THR A 82 -10.61 10.28 18.70
C THR A 82 -10.14 9.94 17.28
N GLU A 83 -10.26 10.88 16.33
CA GLU A 83 -9.75 10.70 14.96
C GLU A 83 -8.64 11.71 14.64
N ASN A 84 -7.40 11.37 15.00
CA ASN A 84 -6.21 12.06 14.49
C ASN A 84 -5.67 11.32 13.25
N GLN A 85 -6.53 11.06 12.26
CA GLN A 85 -6.13 10.51 10.97
C GLN A 85 -6.04 11.66 9.96
N PHE A 86 -4.82 12.15 9.77
CA PHE A 86 -4.49 13.18 8.79
C PHE A 86 -4.90 12.72 7.38
N ASN A 87 -6.08 13.13 6.91
CA ASN A 87 -6.56 12.94 5.55
C ASN A 87 -5.84 13.92 4.59
N MET A 88 -4.54 13.73 4.43
CA MET A 88 -3.69 14.57 3.58
C MET A 88 -3.36 13.82 2.28
N PRO A 89 -3.98 14.18 1.15
CA PRO A 89 -3.68 13.53 -0.12
C PRO A 89 -2.27 13.86 -0.61
N HIS A 90 -1.62 12.89 -1.28
CA HIS A 90 -0.32 13.12 -1.90
C HIS A 90 -0.43 14.04 -3.12
N ARG A 91 0.40 15.08 -3.19
CA ARG A 91 0.56 15.90 -4.42
C ARG A 91 1.50 15.21 -5.40
N LEU A 92 0.94 14.29 -6.20
CA LEU A 92 1.65 13.44 -7.16
C LEU A 92 1.92 14.17 -8.49
N ALA A 93 3.14 14.02 -9.03
CA ALA A 93 3.52 14.51 -10.35
C ALA A 93 4.36 13.46 -11.10
N PRO A 94 4.30 13.37 -12.44
CA PRO A 94 5.17 12.48 -13.22
C PRO A 94 6.65 12.75 -12.93
N HIS A 95 7.42 11.68 -12.72
CA HIS A 95 8.84 11.76 -12.41
C HIS A 95 9.68 10.83 -13.30
N PHE A 96 10.88 11.30 -13.65
CA PHE A 96 11.84 10.55 -14.45
C PHE A 96 12.91 9.93 -13.53
N TYR A 97 12.87 8.61 -13.39
CA TYR A 97 13.80 7.89 -12.52
C TYR A 97 15.03 7.44 -13.30
N LYS A 98 16.21 7.94 -12.90
CA LYS A 98 17.51 7.52 -13.45
C LYS A 98 18.01 6.19 -12.90
N ARG A 99 17.40 5.69 -11.83
CA ARG A 99 17.77 4.45 -11.12
C ARG A 99 16.53 3.56 -10.94
N PRO A 100 16.71 2.24 -10.85
CA PRO A 100 15.62 1.33 -10.48
C PRO A 100 14.95 1.80 -9.19
N THR A 101 13.67 2.17 -9.28
CA THR A 101 12.89 2.73 -8.17
C THR A 101 11.63 1.90 -8.01
N PHE A 102 11.20 1.68 -6.77
CA PHE A 102 10.04 0.84 -6.45
C PHE A 102 8.84 1.71 -6.06
N CYS A 103 7.64 1.20 -6.32
CA CYS A 103 6.40 1.82 -5.90
C CYS A 103 6.21 1.61 -4.39
N ASP A 104 6.06 2.68 -3.64
CA ASP A 104 5.87 2.66 -2.19
C ASP A 104 4.47 2.14 -1.77
N HIS A 105 3.55 1.98 -2.74
CA HIS A 105 2.24 1.38 -2.49
C HIS A 105 2.22 -0.13 -2.72
N CYS A 106 2.55 -0.60 -3.92
CA CYS A 106 2.48 -2.03 -4.27
C CYS A 106 3.80 -2.78 -4.08
N GLY A 107 4.86 -2.07 -3.69
CA GLY A 107 6.20 -2.58 -3.43
C GLY A 107 7.00 -2.98 -4.67
N SER A 108 6.42 -2.91 -5.87
CA SER A 108 7.00 -3.47 -7.10
C SER A 108 7.75 -2.41 -7.92
N LEU A 109 8.68 -2.84 -8.77
CA LEU A 109 9.52 -1.93 -9.55
C LEU A 109 8.70 -1.01 -10.47
N LEU A 110 9.06 0.27 -10.56
CA LEU A 110 8.59 1.21 -11.56
C LEU A 110 9.31 0.91 -12.89
N TYR A 111 8.66 0.14 -13.76
CA TYR A 111 9.24 -0.27 -15.05
C TYR A 111 9.18 0.85 -16.10
N GLY A 112 10.10 0.82 -17.06
CA GLY A 112 10.11 1.68 -18.25
C GLY A 112 11.36 2.54 -18.37
N LEU A 113 11.57 3.11 -19.56
CA LEU A 113 12.75 3.93 -19.88
C LEU A 113 12.56 5.42 -19.60
N LYS A 114 11.33 5.95 -19.66
CA LYS A 114 10.98 7.35 -19.33
C LYS A 114 9.61 7.41 -18.62
N HIS A 115 9.41 8.40 -17.75
CA HIS A 115 8.16 8.65 -17.01
C HIS A 115 7.55 7.40 -16.33
N GLN A 116 8.41 6.61 -15.66
CA GLN A 116 8.05 5.29 -15.12
C GLN A 116 6.95 5.35 -14.04
N GLY A 117 6.78 6.50 -13.40
CA GLY A 117 5.77 6.69 -12.37
C GLY A 117 5.61 8.14 -11.94
N LEU A 118 4.98 8.27 -10.78
CA LEU A 118 4.64 9.52 -10.11
C LEU A 118 5.49 9.65 -8.85
N GLN A 119 5.82 10.87 -8.44
CA GLN A 119 6.43 11.16 -7.15
C GLN A 119 5.60 12.21 -6.42
N CYS A 120 5.42 12.03 -5.12
CA CYS A 120 4.83 13.05 -4.27
C CYS A 120 5.82 14.20 -4.04
N SER A 121 5.42 15.42 -4.37
CA SER A 121 6.24 16.62 -4.14
C SER A 121 6.53 16.89 -2.65
N GLY A 122 5.62 16.51 -1.75
CA GLY A 122 5.74 16.70 -0.30
C GLY A 122 6.58 15.63 0.39
N CYS A 123 6.16 14.36 0.32
CA CYS A 123 6.83 13.26 1.04
C CYS A 123 7.86 12.48 0.23
N LYS A 124 8.04 12.78 -1.07
CA LYS A 124 8.98 12.11 -1.99
C LYS A 124 8.74 10.61 -2.23
N LEU A 125 7.64 10.05 -1.75
CA LEU A 125 7.21 8.69 -2.10
C LEU A 125 6.86 8.57 -3.59
N ASN A 126 7.08 7.38 -4.12
CA ASN A 126 7.06 7.05 -5.54
C ASN A 126 5.96 6.03 -5.81
N PHE A 127 5.19 6.23 -6.88
CA PHE A 127 4.02 5.41 -7.18
C PHE A 127 3.92 5.09 -8.66
N HIS A 128 3.37 3.92 -9.02
CA HIS A 128 2.97 3.69 -10.41
C HIS A 128 1.79 4.59 -10.77
N HIS A 129 1.66 4.92 -12.06
CA HIS A 129 0.46 5.56 -12.60
C HIS A 129 -0.83 4.81 -12.23
N ARG A 130 -0.83 3.47 -12.37
CA ARG A 130 -1.96 2.61 -11.97
C ARG A 130 -2.24 2.57 -10.46
N CYS A 131 -1.26 2.92 -9.64
CA CYS A 131 -1.40 2.88 -8.19
C CYS A 131 -2.00 4.18 -7.64
N GLN A 132 -1.97 5.29 -8.40
CA GLN A 132 -2.41 6.61 -7.98
C GLN A 132 -3.77 6.62 -7.26
N GLN A 133 -4.76 5.89 -7.77
CA GLN A 133 -6.12 5.85 -7.22
C GLN A 133 -6.25 4.97 -5.96
N ASN A 134 -5.24 4.14 -5.67
CA ASN A 134 -5.25 3.17 -4.58
C ASN A 134 -4.27 3.54 -3.46
N VAL A 135 -3.72 4.76 -3.47
CA VAL A 135 -2.82 5.27 -2.43
C VAL A 135 -3.65 5.90 -1.32
N ALA A 136 -3.30 5.64 -0.07
CA ALA A 136 -3.97 6.25 1.08
C ALA A 136 -3.68 7.76 1.18
N ASN A 137 -4.63 8.52 1.72
CA ASN A 137 -4.47 9.97 1.94
C ASN A 137 -3.71 10.25 3.24
N ASN A 138 -2.50 9.70 3.38
CA ASN A 138 -1.68 9.82 4.59
C ASN A 138 -0.34 10.53 4.32
N CYS A 139 -0.34 11.53 3.44
CA CYS A 139 0.86 12.27 3.08
C CYS A 139 1.43 13.04 4.28
N CYS A 140 2.50 12.51 4.87
CA CYS A 140 3.29 13.21 5.87
C CYS A 140 4.51 13.86 5.19
N ALA A 141 4.61 15.19 5.24
CA ALA A 141 5.79 15.89 4.72
C ALA A 141 7.01 15.55 5.62
N GLY A 142 7.99 14.80 5.10
CA GLY A 142 9.28 14.63 5.77
C GLY A 142 9.76 13.21 6.11
N ALA A 143 9.11 12.15 5.61
CA ALA A 143 9.67 10.79 5.75
C ALA A 143 10.74 10.50 4.69
N ALA A 144 11.95 11.02 4.90
CA ALA A 144 13.16 10.59 4.19
C ALA A 144 13.55 9.16 4.57
#